data_AF-A0A836SW03-F1
#
_entry.id   AF-A0A836SW03-F1
#
_cell.length_a   1.000
_cell.length_b   1.000
_cell.length_c   1.000
_cell.angle_alpha   90.00
_cell.angle_beta   90.00
_cell.angle_gamma   90.00
#
_symmetry.space_group_name_H-M   'P 1'
#
loop_
_entity.id
_entity.type
_entity.pdbx_description
1 polymer ?
#
loop_
_entity_poly.entity_id
_entity_poly.type
_entity_poly.pdbx_seq_one_letter_code
_entity_poly.pdbx_strand_id
1 'polypeptide(L)'
;MAVLVEAISVVIRLAALEENDVEWGEPYPTYCADGALARVGFMDPVDAQSCIEFLEKNGLVHLRRGRAVDFVVADQVTGLYTPCDWLEFRDIYLDEQCTQPVAVCKAAAAPEDLLAAPDGWQYEGSLSQSFGFTPNEQMDKTMQYLRHENGVDVYHCLLTGKEVYIGRAGADA
;
A
#
# COMPACT_ATOMS: atom_id res chain seq x y z
N MET A 1 -4.46 -16.36 3.06
CA MET A 1 -3.94 -15.13 3.66
C MET A 1 -4.09 -14.01 2.64
N ALA A 2 -4.22 -12.77 3.10
CA ALA A 2 -4.35 -11.58 2.26
C ALA A 2 -3.36 -10.52 2.75
N VAL A 3 -2.74 -9.77 1.84
CA VAL A 3 -1.85 -8.66 2.19
C VAL A 3 -2.64 -7.38 2.43
N LEU A 4 -2.24 -6.60 3.44
CA LEU A 4 -2.78 -5.28 3.73
C LEU A 4 -2.61 -4.33 2.52
N VAL A 5 -3.66 -3.58 2.19
CA VAL A 5 -3.60 -2.41 1.30
C VAL A 5 -3.88 -1.16 2.12
N GLU A 6 -2.85 -0.33 2.29
CA GLU A 6 -2.93 0.91 3.04
C GLU A 6 -2.23 2.03 2.27
N ALA A 7 -2.88 3.20 2.14
CA ALA A 7 -2.50 4.24 1.18
C ALA A 7 -2.32 3.67 -0.25
N ILE A 8 -1.17 3.91 -0.89
CA ILE A 8 -0.81 3.35 -2.19
C ILE A 8 0.00 2.06 -1.94
N SER A 9 -0.36 0.97 -2.58
CA SER A 9 0.30 -0.33 -2.39
C SER A 9 0.70 -0.93 -3.73
N VAL A 10 1.95 -1.35 -3.85
CA VAL A 10 2.41 -2.18 -4.96
C VAL A 10 2.35 -3.63 -4.49
N VAL A 11 1.48 -4.43 -5.12
CA VAL A 11 1.26 -5.84 -4.80
C VAL A 11 1.84 -6.71 -5.90
N ILE A 12 2.71 -7.64 -5.53
CA ILE A 12 3.61 -8.36 -6.44
C ILE A 12 3.40 -9.86 -6.26
N ARG A 13 3.41 -10.62 -7.35
CA ARG A 13 3.47 -12.09 -7.28
C ARG A 13 4.86 -12.50 -6.81
N LEU A 14 4.97 -13.21 -5.68
CA LEU A 14 6.27 -13.70 -5.19
C LEU A 14 6.96 -14.59 -6.23
N ALA A 15 6.20 -15.45 -6.92
CA ALA A 15 6.73 -16.27 -8.00
C ALA A 15 7.42 -15.45 -9.11
N ALA A 16 6.93 -14.24 -9.42
CA ALA A 16 7.55 -13.40 -10.43
C ALA A 16 8.89 -12.80 -9.96
N LEU A 17 9.04 -12.52 -8.66
CA LEU A 17 10.32 -12.10 -8.09
C LEU A 17 11.34 -13.25 -8.15
N GLU A 18 10.91 -14.47 -7.81
CA GLU A 18 11.74 -15.67 -7.90
C GLU A 18 12.15 -15.99 -9.34
N GLU A 19 11.21 -15.95 -10.29
CA GLU A 19 11.45 -16.21 -11.71
C GLU A 19 12.46 -15.23 -12.34
N ASN A 20 12.53 -14.00 -11.82
CA ASN A 20 13.42 -12.95 -12.30
C ASN A 20 14.67 -12.74 -11.42
N ASP A 21 14.88 -13.57 -10.39
CA ASP A 21 16.01 -13.48 -9.45
C ASP A 21 16.14 -12.08 -8.80
N VAL A 22 15.01 -11.49 -8.38
CA VAL A 22 14.95 -10.15 -7.80
C VAL A 22 14.93 -10.23 -6.28
N GLU A 23 16.00 -9.75 -5.65
CA GLU A 23 16.01 -9.52 -4.20
C GLU A 23 14.98 -8.45 -3.82
N TRP A 24 14.10 -8.76 -2.87
CA TRP A 24 12.94 -7.95 -2.52
C TRP A 24 12.69 -7.92 -1.01
N GLY A 25 12.04 -6.85 -0.53
CA GLY A 25 11.54 -6.73 0.84
C GLY A 25 12.31 -5.72 1.69
N GLU A 26 13.65 -5.82 1.73
CA GLU A 26 14.48 -4.79 2.37
C GLU A 26 14.88 -3.70 1.34
N PRO A 27 14.88 -2.41 1.71
CA PRO A 27 14.69 -1.84 3.05
C PRO A 27 13.27 -1.28 3.29
N TYR A 28 12.21 -1.84 2.68
CA TYR A 28 10.88 -1.24 2.77
C TYR A 28 10.21 -1.55 4.13
N PRO A 29 10.02 -0.56 5.04
CA PRO A 29 9.46 -0.84 6.37
C PRO A 29 7.99 -1.28 6.32
N THR A 30 7.31 -0.99 5.21
CA THR A 30 5.91 -1.35 4.95
C THR A 30 5.76 -2.68 4.21
N TYR A 31 6.86 -3.44 4.08
CA TYR A 31 6.84 -4.75 3.45
C TYR A 31 6.02 -5.74 4.26
N CYS A 32 5.18 -6.52 3.56
CA CYS A 32 4.58 -7.73 4.09
C CYS A 32 4.36 -8.76 2.99
N ALA A 33 4.20 -10.02 3.35
CA ALA A 33 3.98 -11.10 2.40
C ALA A 33 3.10 -12.21 2.99
N ASP A 34 2.35 -12.90 2.13
CA ASP A 34 1.40 -13.95 2.51
C ASP A 34 1.77 -15.36 1.97
N GLY A 35 2.97 -15.48 1.42
CA GLY A 35 3.48 -16.70 0.79
C GLY A 35 3.16 -16.83 -0.71
N ALA A 36 2.20 -16.07 -1.23
CA ALA A 36 1.93 -15.96 -2.68
C ALA A 36 2.15 -14.54 -3.21
N LEU A 37 1.85 -13.55 -2.38
CA LEU A 37 1.93 -12.13 -2.65
C LEU A 37 2.95 -11.47 -1.73
N ALA A 38 3.70 -10.53 -2.29
CA ALA A 38 4.46 -9.52 -1.57
C ALA A 38 3.76 -8.17 -1.75
N ARG A 39 3.85 -7.30 -0.74
CA ARG A 39 3.31 -5.95 -0.82
C ARG A 39 4.28 -4.96 -0.18
N VAL A 40 4.38 -3.78 -0.79
CA VAL A 40 5.01 -2.60 -0.20
C VAL A 40 4.05 -1.41 -0.28
N GLY A 41 4.00 -0.63 0.80
CA GLY A 41 3.14 0.55 0.93
C GLY A 41 3.88 1.88 0.79
N PHE A 42 3.21 2.85 0.19
CA PHE A 42 3.71 4.18 -0.11
C PHE A 42 2.65 5.24 0.23
N MET A 43 3.09 6.37 0.77
CA MET A 43 2.24 7.53 1.00
C MET A 43 2.14 8.44 -0.22
N ASP A 44 3.16 8.42 -1.09
CA ASP A 44 3.31 9.33 -2.22
C ASP A 44 3.35 8.55 -3.54
N PRO A 45 2.65 9.03 -4.60
CA PRO A 45 2.67 8.38 -5.91
C PRO A 45 4.05 8.35 -6.58
N VAL A 46 4.94 9.29 -6.29
CA VAL A 46 6.30 9.35 -6.85
C VAL A 46 7.16 8.20 -6.31
N ASP A 47 7.02 7.89 -5.01
CA ASP A 47 7.73 6.76 -4.40
C ASP A 47 7.21 5.43 -4.96
N ALA A 48 5.88 5.31 -5.11
CA ALA A 48 5.26 4.15 -5.75
C ALA A 48 5.73 3.99 -7.21
N GLN A 49 5.84 5.09 -7.97
CA GLN A 49 6.34 5.08 -9.34
C GLN A 49 7.81 4.63 -9.41
N SER A 50 8.65 5.08 -8.48
CA SER A 50 10.06 4.67 -8.39
C SER A 50 10.20 3.16 -8.12
N CYS A 51 9.32 2.60 -7.29
CA CYS A 51 9.20 1.16 -7.04
C CYS A 51 8.79 0.39 -8.31
N ILE A 52 7.81 0.88 -9.06
CA ILE A 52 7.37 0.29 -10.34
C ILE A 52 8.53 0.25 -11.34
N GLU A 53 9.26 1.36 -11.49
CA GLU A 53 10.40 1.44 -12.39
C GLU A 53 11.52 0.49 -12.01
N PHE A 54 11.77 0.32 -10.70
CA PHE A 54 12.70 -0.69 -10.22
C PHE A 54 12.26 -2.11 -10.62
N LEU A 55 10.99 -2.47 -10.41
CA LEU A 55 10.48 -3.80 -10.77
C LEU A 55 10.59 -4.07 -12.28
N GLU A 56 10.19 -3.11 -13.11
CA GLU A 56 10.26 -3.23 -14.57
C GLU A 56 11.71 -3.33 -15.08
N LYS A 57 12.61 -2.55 -14.49
CA LYS A 57 14.05 -2.60 -14.81
C LYS A 57 14.67 -3.97 -14.49
N ASN A 58 14.12 -4.66 -13.49
CA ASN A 58 14.55 -6.00 -13.09
C ASN A 58 13.74 -7.13 -13.76
N GLY A 59 12.97 -6.83 -14.81
CA GLY A 59 12.37 -7.84 -15.68
C GLY A 59 10.91 -8.19 -15.38
N LEU A 60 10.33 -7.66 -14.29
CA LEU A 60 8.91 -7.86 -14.01
C LEU A 60 8.05 -7.05 -14.98
N VAL A 61 6.92 -7.61 -15.38
CA VAL A 61 5.98 -7.00 -16.31
C VAL A 61 4.80 -6.42 -15.53
N HIS A 62 4.59 -5.11 -15.61
CA HIS A 62 3.37 -4.51 -15.08
C HIS A 62 2.15 -4.95 -15.90
N LEU A 63 2.11 -4.61 -17.20
CA LEU A 63 0.92 -4.79 -18.04
C LEU A 63 1.19 -5.60 -19.30
N ARG A 64 0.27 -6.52 -19.60
CA ARG A 64 0.17 -7.18 -20.91
C ARG A 64 -1.26 -7.16 -21.38
N ARG A 65 -1.50 -6.55 -22.55
CA ARG A 65 -2.85 -6.36 -23.12
C ARG A 65 -3.82 -5.68 -22.16
N GLY A 66 -3.33 -4.70 -21.40
CA GLY A 66 -4.13 -3.90 -20.46
C GLY A 66 -4.51 -4.61 -19.16
N ARG A 67 -3.88 -5.74 -18.83
CA ARG A 67 -4.08 -6.46 -17.56
C ARG A 67 -2.77 -6.61 -16.80
N ALA A 68 -2.85 -6.55 -15.48
CA ALA A 68 -1.72 -6.76 -14.56
C ALA A 68 -1.13 -8.17 -14.73
N VAL A 69 0.20 -8.28 -14.79
CA VAL A 69 0.90 -9.56 -14.99
C VAL A 69 1.67 -9.98 -13.74
N ASP A 70 2.73 -9.26 -13.39
CA ASP A 70 3.62 -9.64 -12.28
C ASP A 70 3.35 -8.85 -11.02
N PHE A 71 2.84 -7.63 -11.16
CA PHE A 71 2.42 -6.79 -10.05
C PHE A 71 1.28 -5.85 -10.47
N VAL A 72 0.63 -5.27 -9.47
CA VAL A 72 -0.45 -4.28 -9.61
C VAL A 72 -0.26 -3.16 -8.60
N VAL A 73 -0.81 -1.99 -8.91
CA VAL A 73 -0.97 -0.91 -7.92
C VAL A 73 -2.41 -0.95 -7.39
N ALA A 74 -2.54 -0.96 -6.07
CA ALA A 74 -3.79 -0.87 -5.35
C ALA A 74 -3.79 0.41 -4.49
N ASP A 75 -4.90 1.12 -4.48
CA ASP A 75 -5.16 2.23 -3.57
C ASP A 75 -6.22 1.80 -2.55
N GLN A 76 -5.99 2.15 -1.29
CA GLN A 76 -6.86 1.78 -0.18
C GLN A 76 -8.33 2.20 -0.39
N VAL A 77 -8.58 3.31 -1.10
CA VAL A 77 -9.94 3.87 -1.27
C VAL A 77 -10.56 3.45 -2.60
N THR A 78 -9.77 3.49 -3.68
CA THR A 78 -10.25 3.30 -5.05
C THR A 78 -10.04 1.88 -5.58
N GLY A 79 -9.27 1.05 -4.87
CA GLY A 79 -9.01 -0.34 -5.23
C GLY A 79 -7.90 -0.47 -6.28
N LEU A 80 -8.05 -1.43 -7.19
CA LEU A 80 -7.01 -1.72 -8.20
C LEU A 80 -7.04 -0.70 -9.34
N TYR A 81 -5.86 -0.16 -9.68
CA TYR A 81 -5.74 0.76 -10.83
C TYR A 81 -5.85 0.06 -12.18
N THR A 82 -5.58 -1.25 -12.25
CA THR A 82 -5.62 -2.02 -13.49
C THR A 82 -6.35 -3.35 -13.29
N PRO A 83 -7.05 -3.86 -14.32
CA PRO A 83 -7.69 -5.16 -14.25
C PRO A 83 -6.66 -6.26 -13.94
N CYS A 84 -6.98 -7.09 -12.95
CA CYS A 84 -6.13 -8.19 -12.52
C CYS A 84 -6.95 -9.46 -12.36
N ASP A 85 -6.47 -10.56 -12.92
CA ASP A 85 -7.15 -11.86 -12.89
C ASP A 85 -6.61 -12.80 -11.81
N TRP A 86 -5.42 -12.50 -11.26
CA TRP A 86 -4.72 -13.37 -10.29
C TRP A 86 -4.90 -12.94 -8.84
N LEU A 87 -5.50 -11.78 -8.59
CA LEU A 87 -5.82 -11.31 -7.24
C LEU A 87 -7.21 -10.69 -7.17
N GLU A 88 -7.73 -10.65 -5.95
CA GLU A 88 -8.96 -9.98 -5.56
C GLU A 88 -8.65 -8.86 -4.57
N PHE A 89 -9.26 -7.70 -4.78
CA PHE A 89 -9.28 -6.59 -3.82
C PHE A 89 -10.62 -6.57 -3.10
N ARG A 90 -10.59 -6.32 -1.79
CA ARG A 90 -11.79 -6.27 -0.95
C ARG A 90 -11.54 -5.55 0.36
N ASP A 91 -12.63 -5.12 0.96
CA ASP A 91 -12.68 -4.59 2.31
C ASP A 91 -13.08 -5.68 3.30
N ILE A 92 -12.37 -5.78 4.42
CA ILE A 92 -12.66 -6.74 5.51
C ILE A 92 -12.69 -6.05 6.87
N TYR A 93 -13.52 -6.54 7.78
CA TYR A 93 -13.41 -6.20 9.20
C TYR A 93 -12.50 -7.24 9.85
N LEU A 94 -11.44 -6.79 10.56
CA LEU A 94 -10.51 -7.72 11.22
C LEU A 94 -11.17 -8.39 12.43
N ASP A 95 -12.04 -7.66 13.11
CA ASP A 95 -12.84 -8.13 14.24
C ASP A 95 -14.13 -7.28 14.39
N GLU A 96 -14.92 -7.58 15.42
CA GLU A 96 -16.17 -6.86 15.71
C GLU A 96 -15.94 -5.46 16.29
N GLN A 97 -14.71 -5.15 16.72
CA GLN A 97 -14.32 -3.87 17.31
C GLN A 97 -13.86 -2.86 16.25
N CYS A 98 -13.51 -3.34 15.05
CA CYS A 98 -13.13 -2.52 13.91
C CYS A 98 -14.28 -1.56 13.53
N THR A 99 -14.04 -0.27 13.75
CA THR A 99 -14.97 0.80 13.36
C THR A 99 -15.02 1.05 11.86
N GLN A 100 -13.98 0.65 11.13
CA GLN A 100 -13.81 0.81 9.69
C GLN A 100 -13.23 -0.49 9.12
N PRO A 101 -13.56 -0.84 7.86
CA PRO A 101 -12.92 -1.97 7.22
C PRO A 101 -11.48 -1.64 6.82
N VAL A 102 -10.70 -2.70 6.63
CA VAL A 102 -9.32 -2.69 6.13
C VAL A 102 -9.34 -3.21 4.69
N ALA A 103 -8.69 -2.47 3.79
CA ALA A 103 -8.51 -2.90 2.41
C ALA A 103 -7.42 -3.98 2.32
N VAL A 104 -7.68 -5.04 1.56
CA VAL A 104 -6.74 -6.16 1.39
C VAL A 104 -6.71 -6.67 -0.05
N CYS A 105 -5.57 -7.22 -0.43
CA CYS A 105 -5.40 -7.99 -1.65
C CYS A 105 -5.16 -9.46 -1.31
N LYS A 106 -5.86 -10.37 -2.00
CA LYS A 106 -5.72 -11.81 -1.82
C LYS A 106 -5.53 -12.49 -3.17
N ALA A 107 -4.72 -13.53 -3.25
CA ALA A 107 -4.69 -14.37 -4.45
C ALA A 107 -6.08 -15.01 -4.70
N ALA A 108 -6.60 -14.96 -5.93
CA ALA A 108 -8.00 -15.29 -6.23
C ALA A 108 -8.44 -16.71 -5.82
N ALA A 109 -7.50 -17.64 -5.66
CA ALA A 109 -7.79 -19.03 -5.25
C ALA A 109 -7.53 -19.31 -3.75
N ALA A 110 -7.20 -18.30 -2.93
CA ALA A 110 -6.76 -18.52 -1.55
C ALA A 110 -7.93 -18.68 -0.55
N PRO A 111 -7.91 -19.71 0.33
CA PRO A 111 -9.08 -20.14 1.11
C PRO A 111 -9.40 -19.30 2.36
N GLU A 112 -8.49 -18.47 2.87
CA GLU A 112 -8.67 -17.78 4.17
C GLU A 112 -8.19 -16.33 4.17
N ASP A 113 -8.77 -15.55 5.09
CA ASP A 113 -8.60 -14.09 5.25
C ASP A 113 -7.70 -13.71 6.42
N LEU A 114 -6.76 -14.58 6.79
CA LEU A 114 -5.66 -14.20 7.69
C LEU A 114 -4.87 -13.04 7.04
N LEU A 115 -4.70 -11.94 7.77
CA LEU A 115 -4.04 -10.73 7.28
C LEU A 115 -2.51 -10.83 7.43
N ALA A 116 -1.80 -10.58 6.34
CA ALA A 116 -0.38 -10.26 6.33
C ALA A 116 -0.22 -8.73 6.32
N ALA A 117 0.24 -8.17 7.44
CA ALA A 117 0.53 -6.76 7.60
C ALA A 117 2.02 -6.54 7.88
N PRO A 118 2.53 -5.31 7.70
CA PRO A 118 3.91 -4.98 8.04
C PRO A 118 4.23 -5.28 9.51
N ASP A 119 5.49 -5.54 9.80
CA ASP A 119 5.94 -5.80 11.17
C ASP A 119 5.59 -4.63 12.10
N GLY A 120 4.93 -4.95 13.22
CA GLY A 120 4.49 -3.96 14.19
C GLY A 120 3.27 -3.13 13.78
N TRP A 121 2.63 -3.43 12.65
CA TRP A 121 1.37 -2.79 12.27
C TRP A 121 0.25 -3.15 13.26
N GLN A 122 -0.58 -2.17 13.59
CA GLN A 122 -1.76 -2.31 14.43
C GLN A 122 -2.91 -1.49 13.83
N TYR A 123 -4.14 -1.92 14.05
CA TYR A 123 -5.31 -1.22 13.53
C TYR A 123 -5.47 0.17 14.16
N GLU A 124 -5.29 0.28 15.48
CA GLU A 124 -5.42 1.54 16.20
C GLU A 124 -4.39 2.59 15.77
N GLY A 125 -4.87 3.74 15.28
CA GLY A 125 -4.04 4.82 14.77
C GLY A 125 -3.57 4.63 13.33
N SER A 126 -3.92 3.53 12.66
CA SER A 126 -3.59 3.28 11.25
C SER A 126 -4.37 4.18 10.28
N LEU A 127 -3.96 4.22 9.01
CA LEU A 127 -4.73 4.87 7.94
C LEU A 127 -6.03 4.12 7.67
N SER A 128 -6.02 2.81 7.90
CA SER A 128 -7.22 1.95 7.84
C SER A 128 -8.28 2.39 8.85
N GLN A 129 -7.89 2.71 10.09
CA GLN A 129 -8.83 3.23 11.10
C GLN A 129 -9.22 4.70 10.85
N SER A 130 -8.29 5.53 10.40
CA SER A 130 -8.50 6.99 10.32
C SER A 130 -9.26 7.46 9.08
N PHE A 131 -9.53 6.56 8.12
CA PHE A 131 -10.36 6.71 6.92
C PHE A 131 -9.99 7.88 5.98
N GLY A 132 -9.81 7.55 4.69
CA GLY A 132 -10.16 8.44 3.57
C GLY A 132 -9.21 9.60 3.27
N PHE A 133 -7.89 9.41 3.34
CA PHE A 133 -6.95 10.43 2.86
C PHE A 133 -6.06 9.90 1.73
N THR A 134 -6.49 10.10 0.48
CA THR A 134 -5.66 9.90 -0.71
C THR A 134 -5.11 11.26 -1.19
N PRO A 135 -3.77 11.46 -1.26
CA PRO A 135 -3.15 12.79 -1.28
C PRO A 135 -3.15 13.60 -2.59
N ASN A 136 -3.74 13.16 -3.70
CA ASN A 136 -3.42 13.81 -4.99
C ASN A 136 -4.33 14.95 -5.48
N GLU A 137 -5.53 15.16 -4.93
CA GLU A 137 -6.38 16.29 -5.36
C GLU A 137 -7.10 17.02 -4.22
N GLN A 138 -7.28 16.39 -3.05
CA GLN A 138 -7.94 17.02 -1.89
C GLN A 138 -6.98 17.58 -0.83
N MET A 139 -5.67 17.28 -0.93
CA MET A 139 -4.66 17.83 -0.01
C MET A 139 -4.72 19.35 0.07
N ASP A 140 -4.92 20.04 -1.06
CA ASP A 140 -4.88 21.50 -1.10
C ASP A 140 -6.04 22.21 -0.38
N LYS A 141 -7.13 21.51 -0.01
CA LYS A 141 -8.32 22.15 0.60
C LYS A 141 -8.64 21.71 2.02
N THR A 142 -8.18 20.54 2.45
CA THR A 142 -8.52 20.00 3.77
C THR A 142 -7.31 19.71 4.65
N MET A 143 -6.09 19.89 4.14
CA MET A 143 -4.87 19.76 4.92
C MET A 143 -4.16 21.09 5.04
N GLN A 144 -3.85 21.46 6.27
CA GLN A 144 -3.00 22.60 6.56
C GLN A 144 -1.64 22.07 7.02
N TYR A 145 -0.60 22.30 6.22
CA TYR A 145 0.77 22.00 6.66
C TYR A 145 1.06 22.74 7.97
N LEU A 146 1.54 22.00 8.97
CA LEU A 146 1.91 22.54 10.27
C LEU A 146 3.42 22.70 10.37
N ARG A 147 4.17 21.61 10.19
CA ARG A 147 5.61 21.55 10.47
C ARG A 147 6.27 20.31 9.85
N HIS A 148 7.59 20.31 9.83
CA HIS A 148 8.42 19.15 9.55
C HIS A 148 9.20 18.80 10.82
N GLU A 149 9.16 17.54 11.25
CA GLU A 149 9.89 17.06 12.42
C GLU A 149 10.34 15.60 12.23
N ASN A 150 11.62 15.30 12.48
CA ASN A 150 12.18 13.95 12.44
C ASN A 150 11.93 13.17 11.13
N GLY A 151 12.05 13.81 9.96
CA GLY A 151 11.85 13.15 8.66
C GLY A 151 10.38 12.97 8.27
N VAL A 152 9.47 13.58 9.03
CA VAL A 152 8.02 13.48 8.86
C VAL A 152 7.42 14.87 8.68
N ASP A 153 6.58 15.03 7.66
CA ASP A 153 5.75 16.22 7.51
C ASP A 153 4.45 16.05 8.33
N VAL A 154 4.09 17.06 9.11
CA VAL A 154 2.88 17.08 9.92
C VAL A 154 1.86 18.03 9.32
N TYR A 155 0.64 17.53 9.12
CA TYR A 155 -0.50 18.27 8.59
C TYR A 155 -1.65 18.24 9.59
N HIS A 156 -2.43 19.31 9.65
CA HIS A 156 -3.72 19.32 10.31
C HIS A 156 -4.82 18.99 9.31
N CYS A 157 -5.54 17.89 9.55
CA CYS A 157 -6.70 17.52 8.76
C CYS A 157 -7.94 18.28 9.26
N LEU A 158 -8.42 19.24 8.46
CA LEU A 158 -9.59 20.06 8.77
C LEU A 158 -10.90 19.25 8.84
N LEU A 159 -10.92 18.03 8.27
CA LEU A 159 -12.08 17.14 8.31
C LEU A 159 -12.20 16.36 9.62
N THR A 160 -11.06 15.93 10.18
CA THR A 160 -11.03 15.09 11.38
C THR A 160 -10.59 15.86 12.63
N GLY A 161 -10.02 17.05 12.47
CA GLY A 161 -9.45 17.86 13.54
C GLY A 161 -8.18 17.27 14.16
N LYS A 162 -7.53 16.31 13.47
CA LYS A 162 -6.34 15.59 13.96
C LYS A 162 -5.09 15.95 13.18
N GLU A 163 -3.93 15.82 13.83
CA GLU A 163 -2.64 15.81 13.16
C GLU A 163 -2.44 14.50 12.38
N VAL A 164 -1.95 14.63 11.16
CA VAL A 164 -1.60 13.54 10.26
C VAL A 164 -0.12 13.65 9.95
N TYR A 165 0.58 12.53 10.06
CA TYR A 165 2.03 12.42 9.95
C TYR A 165 2.36 11.69 8.65
N ILE A 166 3.15 12.33 7.78
CA ILE A 166 3.54 11.79 6.48
C ILE A 166 5.06 11.64 6.47
N GLY A 167 5.53 10.39 6.57
CA GLY A 167 6.95 10.06 6.44
C GLY A 167 7.42 10.32 5.02
N ARG A 168 8.57 10.98 4.86
CA ARG A 168 9.20 11.19 3.56
C ARG A 168 10.30 10.16 3.38
N ALA A 169 10.20 9.31 2.36
CA ALA A 169 11.27 8.40 1.99
C ALA A 169 12.34 9.17 1.20
N GLY A 170 13.30 9.77 1.91
CA GLY A 170 14.56 10.26 1.33
C GLY A 170 14.75 11.77 1.29
N ALA A 171 15.59 12.29 2.20
CA ALA A 171 16.74 13.13 1.90
C ALA A 171 17.49 13.49 3.21
N ASP A 172 17.94 12.49 3.96
CA ASP A 172 19.13 12.69 4.81
C ASP A 172 20.35 12.40 3.93
N ALA A 173 20.94 13.49 3.41
CA ALA A 173 22.31 13.50 2.91
C ALA A 173 23.24 14.02 4.01
#